data_AF-A0A7S0UF82-F1
#
_entry.id   AF-A0A7S0UF82-F1
#
_cell.length_a   1.000
_cell.length_b   1.000
_cell.length_c   1.000
_cell.angle_alpha   90.00
_cell.angle_beta   90.00
_cell.angle_gamma   90.00
#
_symmetry.space_group_name_H-M   'P 1'
#
loop_
_entity.id
_entity.type
_entity.pdbx_description
1 polymer ?
#
loop_
_entity_poly.entity_id
_entity_poly.type
_entity_poly.pdbx_seq_one_letter_code
_entity_poly.pdbx_strand_id
1 'polypeptide(L)'
;MSAAPTSCDQAVLEEGARQGTEIAAQEDFMTVSIEAAAGSVEALRSAMRAAETAANDVHTKDQGRRRVGMMFVSHGGSVLAITASVPPDRRAEAPAREWVRAVLEAVGGREVEGGGGG
;
A
#
# COMPACT_ATOMS: atom_id res chain seq x y z
N MET A 1 27.95 4.10 2.21
CA MET A 1 27.77 3.98 0.75
C MET A 1 26.45 3.26 0.54
N SER A 2 25.43 3.94 0.02
CA SER A 2 24.13 3.30 -0.26
C SER A 2 24.28 2.48 -1.53
N ALA A 3 23.99 1.18 -1.47
CA ALA A 3 23.94 0.35 -2.68
C ALA A 3 22.83 0.89 -3.60
N ALA A 4 23.08 0.89 -4.92
CA ALA A 4 22.04 1.20 -5.90
C ALA A 4 20.92 0.15 -5.80
N PRO A 5 19.64 0.53 -5.93
CA PRO A 5 18.53 -0.41 -5.87
C PRO A 5 18.69 -1.51 -6.92
N THR A 6 18.35 -2.74 -6.56
CA THR A 6 18.33 -3.85 -7.53
C THR A 6 17.19 -3.63 -8.54
N SER A 7 17.23 -4.32 -9.69
CA SER A 7 16.16 -4.20 -10.70
C SER A 7 14.77 -4.58 -10.17
N CYS A 8 14.70 -5.47 -9.18
CA CYS A 8 13.45 -5.81 -8.49
C CYS A 8 12.98 -4.67 -7.59
N ASP A 9 13.89 -4.00 -6.88
CA ASP A 9 13.54 -2.83 -6.05
C ASP A 9 12.99 -1.68 -6.91
N GLN A 10 13.57 -1.46 -8.10
CA GLN A 10 13.10 -0.43 -9.02
C GLN A 10 11.69 -0.73 -9.53
N ALA A 11 11.41 -1.97 -9.96
CA ALA A 11 10.09 -2.37 -10.43
C ALA A 11 9.00 -2.16 -9.37
N VAL A 12 9.29 -2.49 -8.10
CA VAL A 12 8.39 -2.27 -6.96
C VAL A 12 8.07 -0.78 -6.76
N LEU A 13 9.08 0.08 -6.87
CA LEU A 13 8.91 1.53 -6.70
C LEU A 13 8.12 2.14 -7.86
N GLU A 14 8.43 1.74 -9.10
CA GLU A 14 7.74 2.24 -10.31
C GLU A 14 6.27 1.82 -10.33
N GLU A 15 5.97 0.56 -10.02
CA GLU A 15 4.60 0.08 -9.91
C GLU A 15 3.85 0.83 -8.81
N GLY A 16 4.44 0.95 -7.61
CA GLY A 16 3.84 1.70 -6.50
C GLY A 16 3.54 3.16 -6.87
N ALA A 17 4.49 3.87 -7.47
CA ALA A 17 4.31 5.27 -7.88
C ALA A 17 3.20 5.44 -8.94
N ARG A 18 3.13 4.52 -9.92
CA ARG A 18 2.06 4.51 -10.93
C ARG A 18 0.70 4.34 -10.27
N GLN A 19 0.57 3.35 -9.38
CA GLN A 19 -0.68 3.10 -8.66
C GLN A 19 -1.08 4.29 -7.78
N GLY A 20 -0.13 4.93 -7.08
CA GLY A 20 -0.42 6.14 -6.29
C GLY A 20 -0.98 7.29 -7.13
N THR A 21 -0.45 7.50 -8.34
CA THR A 21 -0.96 8.51 -9.28
C THR A 21 -2.40 8.19 -9.73
N GLU A 22 -2.68 6.93 -10.06
CA GLU A 22 -4.01 6.48 -10.50
C GLU A 22 -5.04 6.56 -9.36
N ILE A 23 -4.65 6.19 -8.14
CA ILE A 23 -5.50 6.21 -6.96
C ILE A 23 -5.80 7.64 -6.49
N ALA A 24 -4.87 8.59 -6.64
CA ALA A 24 -5.09 9.99 -6.28
C ALA A 24 -6.22 10.67 -7.09
N ALA A 25 -6.65 10.05 -8.19
CA ALA A 25 -7.79 10.49 -8.98
C ALA A 25 -9.14 9.93 -8.50
N GLN A 26 -9.15 9.01 -7.54
CA GLN A 26 -10.35 8.37 -7.01
C GLN A 26 -10.91 9.16 -5.81
N GLU A 27 -12.13 8.83 -5.42
CA GLU A 27 -12.78 9.38 -4.22
C GLU A 27 -12.89 8.35 -3.09
N ASP A 28 -13.02 7.07 -3.44
CA ASP A 28 -13.19 5.96 -2.50
C ASP A 28 -11.88 5.26 -2.16
N PHE A 29 -11.88 4.52 -1.04
CA PHE A 29 -10.74 3.69 -0.63
C PHE A 29 -10.44 2.62 -1.68
N MET A 30 -9.17 2.47 -2.05
CA MET A 30 -8.74 1.57 -3.12
C MET A 30 -7.90 0.41 -2.60
N THR A 31 -8.21 -0.80 -3.06
CA THR A 31 -7.35 -1.98 -2.88
C THR A 31 -6.74 -2.38 -4.22
N VAL A 32 -5.43 -2.53 -4.28
CA VAL A 32 -4.69 -2.78 -5.53
C VAL A 32 -3.60 -3.84 -5.31
N SER A 33 -3.36 -4.68 -6.32
CA SER A 33 -2.25 -5.64 -6.31
C SER A 33 -0.94 -4.97 -6.73
N ILE A 34 0.16 -5.32 -6.07
CA ILE A 34 1.54 -4.97 -6.44
C ILE A 34 2.26 -6.27 -6.77
N GLU A 35 2.32 -6.59 -8.05
CA GLU A 35 2.86 -7.87 -8.52
C GLU A 35 4.37 -7.95 -8.27
N ALA A 36 5.09 -6.85 -8.48
CA ALA A 36 6.54 -6.80 -8.31
C ALA A 36 7.00 -7.09 -6.87
N ALA A 37 6.11 -6.94 -5.88
CA ALA A 37 6.43 -7.21 -4.48
C ALA A 37 6.48 -8.71 -4.15
N ALA A 38 5.93 -9.59 -5.00
CA ALA A 38 6.00 -11.05 -4.89
C ALA A 38 5.75 -11.60 -3.46
N GLY A 39 4.75 -11.06 -2.76
CA GLY A 39 4.41 -11.48 -1.39
C GLY A 39 5.34 -10.99 -0.28
N SER A 40 6.29 -10.10 -0.57
CA SER A 40 7.15 -9.46 0.44
C SER A 40 6.49 -8.23 1.04
N VAL A 41 6.25 -8.24 2.35
CA VAL A 41 5.70 -7.09 3.10
C VAL A 41 6.64 -5.87 3.04
N GLU A 42 7.96 -6.09 3.06
CA GLU A 42 8.94 -5.00 2.98
C GLU A 42 8.91 -4.31 1.61
N ALA A 43 8.84 -5.10 0.53
CA ALA A 43 8.66 -4.57 -0.82
C ALA A 43 7.33 -3.83 -0.94
N LEU A 44 6.25 -4.38 -0.38
CA LEU A 44 4.93 -3.75 -0.37
C LEU A 44 4.93 -2.40 0.37
N ARG A 45 5.66 -2.30 1.49
CA ARG A 45 5.86 -1.03 2.21
C ARG A 45 6.66 -0.02 1.40
N SER A 46 7.65 -0.46 0.63
CA SER A 46 8.39 0.42 -0.29
C SER A 46 7.49 0.93 -1.41
N ALA A 47 6.68 0.07 -2.02
CA ALA A 47 5.66 0.47 -3.01
C ALA A 47 4.66 1.47 -2.42
N MET A 48 4.17 1.23 -1.20
CA MET A 48 3.22 2.14 -0.52
C MET A 48 3.83 3.53 -0.30
N ARG A 49 5.09 3.63 0.12
CA ARG A 49 5.78 4.94 0.26
C ARG A 49 5.92 5.67 -1.07
N ALA A 50 6.26 4.93 -2.14
CA ALA A 50 6.34 5.50 -3.49
C ALA A 50 4.96 6.00 -3.96
N ALA A 51 3.90 5.23 -3.70
CA ALA A 51 2.53 5.58 -4.01
C ALA A 51 2.06 6.84 -3.27
N GLU A 52 2.30 6.92 -1.95
CA GLU A 52 1.96 8.09 -1.14
C GLU A 52 2.68 9.35 -1.62
N THR A 53 3.95 9.22 -2.03
CA THR A 53 4.72 10.34 -2.60
C THR A 53 4.10 10.82 -3.91
N ALA A 54 3.85 9.90 -4.85
CA ALA A 54 3.24 10.23 -6.14
C ALA A 54 1.82 10.80 -5.99
N ALA A 55 1.01 10.24 -5.09
CA ALA A 55 -0.33 10.73 -4.80
C ALA A 55 -0.30 12.16 -4.21
N ASN A 56 0.63 12.45 -3.30
CA ASN A 56 0.81 13.80 -2.77
C ASN A 56 1.23 14.80 -3.85
N ASP A 57 2.06 14.41 -4.82
CA ASP A 57 2.42 15.27 -5.95
C ASP A 57 1.21 15.62 -6.83
N VAL A 58 0.20 14.75 -6.90
CA VAL A 58 -1.08 15.03 -7.56
C VAL A 58 -1.92 15.98 -6.70
N HIS A 59 -2.09 15.69 -5.40
CA HIS A 59 -2.92 16.50 -4.50
C HIS A 59 -2.36 17.90 -4.24
N THR A 60 -1.04 18.09 -4.26
CA THR A 60 -0.45 19.43 -4.13
C THR A 60 -0.76 20.34 -5.32
N LYS A 61 -0.97 19.76 -6.51
CA LYS A 61 -1.40 20.47 -7.71
C LYS A 61 -2.91 20.73 -7.74
N ASP A 62 -3.69 19.94 -7.00
CA ASP A 62 -5.14 20.05 -6.90
C ASP A 62 -5.58 20.10 -5.42
N GLN A 63 -5.45 21.29 -4.81
CA GLN A 63 -5.64 21.53 -3.37
C GLN A 63 -7.07 21.23 -2.85
N GLY A 64 -8.03 20.96 -3.74
CA GLY A 64 -9.41 20.65 -3.37
C GLY A 64 -9.70 19.16 -3.21
N ARG A 65 -8.81 18.26 -3.65
CA ARG A 65 -9.06 16.81 -3.60
C ARG A 65 -8.76 16.23 -2.24
N ARG A 66 -9.71 15.45 -1.72
CA ARG A 66 -9.51 14.66 -0.51
C ARG A 66 -8.51 13.54 -0.78
N ARG A 67 -7.63 13.28 0.18
CA ARG A 67 -6.69 12.17 0.09
C ARG A 67 -7.42 10.84 0.17
N VAL A 68 -6.95 9.86 -0.58
CA VAL A 68 -7.58 8.54 -0.69
C VAL A 68 -6.86 7.52 0.20
N GLY A 69 -7.62 6.63 0.84
CA GLY A 69 -7.05 5.48 1.55
C GLY A 69 -6.66 4.37 0.57
N MET A 70 -5.50 3.76 0.80
CA MET A 70 -4.90 2.79 -0.12
C MET A 70 -4.55 1.50 0.62
N MET A 71 -4.89 0.36 0.05
CA MET A 71 -4.43 -0.95 0.48
C MET A 71 -3.72 -1.62 -0.68
N PHE A 72 -2.49 -2.06 -0.44
CA PHE A 72 -1.77 -2.92 -1.36
C PHE A 72 -1.80 -4.35 -0.88
N VAL A 73 -1.95 -5.25 -1.84
CA VAL A 73 -1.83 -6.70 -1.66
C VAL A 73 -0.77 -7.22 -2.62
N SER A 74 -0.10 -8.29 -2.27
CA SER A 74 0.82 -8.98 -3.18
C SER A 74 0.88 -10.45 -2.82
N HIS A 75 0.83 -11.31 -3.83
CA HIS A 75 0.92 -12.74 -3.64
C HIS A 75 2.34 -13.23 -3.97
N GLY A 76 2.84 -14.19 -3.20
CA GLY A 76 4.15 -14.81 -3.39
C GLY A 76 4.10 -16.27 -2.98
N GLY A 77 4.04 -17.18 -3.95
CA GLY A 77 3.85 -18.60 -3.68
C GLY A 77 2.57 -18.86 -2.88
N SER A 78 2.72 -19.29 -1.63
CA SER A 78 1.62 -19.57 -0.68
C SER A 78 1.33 -18.42 0.30
N VAL A 79 1.99 -17.27 0.15
CA VAL A 79 1.87 -16.12 1.07
C VAL A 79 1.15 -14.96 0.38
N LEU A 80 0.27 -14.29 1.14
CA LEU A 80 -0.36 -13.03 0.77
C LEU A 80 0.15 -11.93 1.71
N ALA A 81 0.89 -10.97 1.17
CA ALA A 81 1.27 -9.75 1.88
C ALA A 81 0.20 -8.68 1.71
N ILE A 82 -0.08 -7.94 2.79
CA ILE A 82 -1.06 -6.85 2.80
C ILE A 82 -0.45 -5.66 3.56
N THR A 83 -0.64 -4.45 3.04
CA THR A 83 -0.35 -3.19 3.75
C THR A 83 -1.43 -2.17 3.42
N ALA A 84 -1.81 -1.33 4.38
CA ALA A 84 -2.81 -0.28 4.16
C ALA A 84 -2.35 1.04 4.77
N SER A 85 -2.68 2.13 4.10
CA SER A 85 -2.50 3.51 4.55
C SER A 85 -3.81 4.25 4.45
N VAL A 86 -4.15 4.97 5.53
CA VAL A 86 -5.39 5.76 5.61
C VAL A 86 -5.04 7.20 6.01
N PRO A 87 -5.38 8.19 5.17
CA PRO A 87 -5.16 9.60 5.47
C PRO A 87 -5.79 9.99 6.81
N PRO A 88 -5.16 10.89 7.60
CA PRO A 88 -5.64 11.28 8.91
C PRO A 88 -7.11 11.72 8.93
N ASP A 89 -7.54 12.45 7.90
CA ASP A 89 -8.88 12.99 7.72
C ASP A 89 -9.93 11.95 7.32
N ARG A 90 -9.53 10.69 7.06
CA ARG A 90 -10.42 9.56 6.72
C ARG A 90 -10.37 8.41 7.71
N ARG A 91 -9.52 8.48 8.75
CA ARG A 91 -9.35 7.40 9.72
C ARG A 91 -10.64 7.04 10.48
N ALA A 92 -11.54 8.00 10.64
CA ALA A 92 -12.84 7.76 11.29
C ALA A 92 -13.82 6.96 10.39
N GLU A 93 -13.61 6.94 9.07
CA GLU A 93 -14.45 6.18 8.13
C GLU A 93 -14.02 4.71 8.07
N ALA A 94 -12.71 4.48 7.95
CA ALA A 94 -12.14 3.15 7.89
C ALA A 94 -10.73 3.14 8.50
N PRO A 95 -10.59 2.80 9.79
CA PRO A 95 -9.28 2.62 10.40
C PRO A 95 -8.48 1.55 9.65
N ALA A 96 -7.21 1.83 9.32
CA ALA A 96 -6.38 0.94 8.51
C ALA A 96 -6.33 -0.51 9.03
N ARG A 97 -6.26 -0.68 10.36
CA ARG A 97 -6.24 -2.00 11.00
C ARG A 97 -7.56 -2.76 10.80
N GLU A 98 -8.70 -2.08 10.95
CA GLU A 98 -10.02 -2.69 10.77
C GLU A 98 -10.24 -3.07 9.30
N TRP A 99 -9.77 -2.23 8.38
CA TRP A 99 -9.83 -2.52 6.96
C TRP A 99 -9.02 -3.75 6.58
N VAL A 100 -7.75 -3.84 7.04
CA VAL A 100 -6.92 -5.03 6.82
C VAL A 100 -7.56 -6.26 7.45
N ARG A 101 -8.10 -6.14 8.67
CA ARG A 101 -8.77 -7.23 9.36
C ARG A 101 -9.98 -7.75 8.58
N ALA A 102 -10.82 -6.86 8.06
CA ALA A 102 -11.99 -7.25 7.25
C ALA A 102 -11.57 -8.02 5.98
N VAL A 103 -10.48 -7.61 5.32
CA VAL A 103 -9.93 -8.33 4.16
C VAL A 103 -9.37 -9.69 4.56
N LEU A 104 -8.62 -9.77 5.67
CA LEU A 104 -8.11 -11.04 6.19
C LEU A 104 -9.26 -12.01 6.51
N GLU A 105 -10.30 -11.55 7.20
CA GLU A 105 -11.47 -12.37 7.52
C GLU A 105 -12.19 -12.87 6.25
N ALA A 106 -12.32 -12.01 5.24
CA ALA A 106 -12.96 -12.37 3.96
C ALA A 106 -12.21 -13.48 3.19
N VAL A 107 -10.89 -13.55 3.34
CA VAL A 107 -10.06 -14.60 2.72
C VAL A 107 -9.85 -15.82 3.64
N GLY A 108 -10.56 -15.89 4.77
CA GLY A 108 -10.40 -16.96 5.78
C GLY A 108 -9.08 -16.89 6.55
N GLY A 109 -8.36 -15.79 6.43
CA GLY A 109 -7.15 -15.48 7.18
C GLY A 109 -7.46 -14.96 8.59
N ARG A 110 -6.43 -14.92 9.44
CA ARG A 110 -6.50 -14.34 10.78
C ARG A 110 -5.25 -13.53 11.06
N GLU A 111 -5.39 -12.45 11.81
CA GLU A 111 -4.23 -11.75 12.38
C GLU A 111 -3.53 -12.73 13.34
N VAL A 112 -2.24 -12.96 13.10
CA VAL A 112 -1.39 -13.72 14.02
C VAL A 112 -0.46 -12.68 14.64
N GLU A 113 -0.48 -12.53 15.96
CA GLU A 113 0.49 -11.68 16.64
C GLU A 113 1.90 -12.28 16.45
N GLY A 114 2.61 -11.79 15.44
CA GLY A 114 4.00 -12.12 15.18
C GLY A 114 4.89 -11.18 15.97
N GLY A 115 5.52 -11.68 17.03
CA GLY A 115 6.56 -10.95 17.76
C GLY A 115 7.61 -10.44 16.80
N GLY A 116 7.86 -9.13 16.84
CA GLY A 116 8.95 -8.52 16.08
C GLY A 116 10.26 -9.21 16.40
N GLY A 117 10.82 -9.93 15.43
CA GLY A 117 12.21 -10.33 15.46
C GLY A 117 13.06 -9.08 15.24
N GLY A 118 13.94 -8.80 16.19
CA GLY A 118 14.99 -7.79 16.08
C GLY A 118 16.15 -8.22 15.20
#